data_AF-A0A2X3ETI9-F1
#
_entry.id   AF-A0A2X3ETI9-F1
#
_cell.length_a   1.000
_cell.length_b   1.000
_cell.length_c   1.000
_cell.angle_alpha   90.00
_cell.angle_beta   90.00
_cell.angle_gamma   90.00
#
_symmetry.space_group_name_H-M   'P 1'
#
loop_
_entity.id
_entity.type
_entity.pdbx_description
1 polymer ?
#
loop_
_entity_poly.entity_id
_entity_poly.type
_entity_poly.pdbx_seq_one_letter_code
_entity_poly.pdbx_strand_id
1 'polypeptide(L)'
;MHDGRNNLGVISLNLPRIALEAKGDEAAFWALLDERLQLARKALMTRIARLEGVKARVAPILYMEGACGVRLKADDDVSEIFKNGRASISLGYIGIHETINALYGNQHMYDSEALREKGVAIVQRLRDAVDLWKEETGYGFSLYSTPSENLCDRFCRLDTAEFGVVEG
;
A
#
# COMPACT_ATOMS: atom_id res chain seq x y z
N MET A 1 -0.33 -18.13 -24.42
CA MET A 1 0.50 -17.04 -23.86
C MET A 1 0.09 -16.86 -22.41
N HIS A 2 1.02 -16.98 -21.46
CA HIS A 2 0.74 -16.63 -20.06
C HIS A 2 0.84 -15.11 -19.90
N ASP A 3 -0.07 -14.50 -19.13
CA ASP A 3 -0.15 -13.03 -18.94
C ASP A 3 1.10 -12.48 -18.23
N GLY A 4 1.81 -13.31 -17.45
CA GLY A 4 3.18 -13.04 -16.97
C GLY A 4 3.33 -11.80 -16.08
N ARG A 5 2.23 -11.25 -15.58
CA ARG A 5 2.19 -10.05 -14.73
C ARG A 5 2.77 -10.34 -13.35
N ASN A 6 3.49 -9.36 -12.81
CA ASN A 6 4.14 -9.43 -11.51
C ASN A 6 3.80 -8.20 -10.65
N ASN A 7 4.18 -8.28 -9.37
CA ASN A 7 4.07 -7.18 -8.43
C ASN A 7 5.48 -6.72 -8.00
N LEU A 8 5.74 -5.41 -8.02
CA LEU A 8 7.05 -4.81 -7.70
C LEU A 8 7.28 -4.62 -6.19
N GLY A 9 6.25 -4.89 -5.40
CA GLY A 9 6.27 -4.88 -3.95
C GLY A 9 5.12 -4.10 -3.33
N VAL A 10 5.10 -4.16 -2.01
CA VAL A 10 4.07 -3.59 -1.16
C VAL A 10 4.71 -2.65 -0.15
N ILE A 11 4.08 -1.49 0.08
CA ILE A 11 4.31 -0.64 1.27
C ILE A 11 2.97 -0.50 1.97
N SER A 12 2.87 -0.99 3.20
CA SER A 12 1.62 -0.99 3.97
C SER A 12 1.54 0.15 4.97
N LEU A 13 0.41 0.88 4.95
CA LEU A 13 0.08 1.89 5.95
C LEU A 13 -0.51 1.25 7.21
N ASN A 14 0.02 1.66 8.36
CA ASN A 14 -0.57 1.39 9.66
C ASN A 14 -1.63 2.47 9.94
N LEU A 15 -2.89 2.20 9.59
CA LEU A 15 -3.97 3.17 9.77
C LEU A 15 -4.31 3.43 11.25
N PRO A 16 -4.32 2.40 12.14
CA PRO A 16 -4.51 2.63 13.58
C PRO A 16 -3.52 3.62 14.16
N ARG A 17 -2.23 3.51 13.78
CA ARG A 17 -1.20 4.45 14.19
C ARG A 17 -1.52 5.89 13.83
N ILE A 18 -2.04 6.13 12.62
CA ILE A 18 -2.41 7.47 12.16
C ILE A 18 -3.57 8.02 12.99
N ALA A 19 -4.57 7.18 13.31
CA ALA A 19 -5.67 7.56 14.19
C ALA A 19 -5.22 7.86 15.63
N LEU A 20 -4.31 7.07 16.19
CA LEU A 20 -3.75 7.30 17.52
C LEU A 20 -2.97 8.63 17.58
N GLU A 21 -2.19 8.94 16.54
CA GLU A 21 -1.48 10.22 16.41
C GLU A 21 -2.45 11.41 16.32
N ALA A 22 -3.64 11.20 15.73
CA ALA A 22 -4.68 12.22 15.59
C ALA A 22 -5.45 12.51 16.89
N LYS A 23 -5.37 11.64 17.90
CA LYS A 23 -5.99 11.85 19.24
C LYS A 23 -7.49 12.18 19.19
N GLY A 24 -8.22 11.52 18.28
CA GLY A 24 -9.66 11.73 18.09
C GLY A 24 -10.03 12.97 17.26
N ASP A 25 -9.06 13.75 16.78
CA ASP A 25 -9.30 14.85 15.84
C ASP A 25 -9.36 14.30 14.41
N GLU A 26 -10.57 14.24 13.84
CA GLU A 26 -10.79 13.75 12.48
C GLU A 26 -10.05 14.60 11.42
N ALA A 27 -9.99 15.92 11.59
CA ALA A 27 -9.29 16.78 10.63
C ALA A 27 -7.79 16.52 10.67
N ALA A 28 -7.22 16.32 11.87
CA ALA A 28 -5.83 15.92 12.02
C ALA A 28 -5.54 14.55 11.39
N PHE A 29 -6.46 13.58 11.54
CA PHE A 29 -6.32 12.26 10.92
C PHE A 29 -6.20 12.35 9.40
N TRP A 30 -7.08 13.10 8.74
CA TRP A 30 -7.04 13.25 7.27
C TRP A 30 -5.74 13.92 6.80
N ALA A 31 -5.27 14.94 7.52
CA ALA A 31 -4.00 15.59 7.22
C ALA A 31 -2.80 14.64 7.36
N LEU A 32 -2.75 13.86 8.45
CA LEU A 32 -1.70 12.86 8.68
C LEU A 32 -1.76 11.72 7.65
N LEU A 33 -2.96 11.26 7.28
CA LEU A 33 -3.14 10.24 6.25
C LEU A 33 -2.55 10.70 4.92
N ASP A 34 -2.83 11.94 4.53
CA ASP A 34 -2.29 12.54 3.30
C ASP A 34 -0.76 12.64 3.34
N GLU A 35 -0.18 13.03 4.47
CA GLU A 35 1.27 13.03 4.66
C GLU A 35 1.87 11.62 4.50
N ARG A 36 1.26 10.62 5.15
CA ARG A 36 1.71 9.22 5.06
C ARG A 36 1.54 8.64 3.65
N LEU A 37 0.51 9.07 2.91
CA LEU A 37 0.35 8.71 1.50
C LEU A 37 1.51 9.23 0.64
N GLN A 38 1.95 10.48 0.85
CA GLN A 38 3.11 11.01 0.12
C GLN A 38 4.40 10.25 0.46
N LEU A 39 4.61 9.91 1.74
CA LEU A 39 5.75 9.11 2.15
C LEU A 39 5.70 7.70 1.56
N ALA A 40 4.54 7.04 1.58
CA ALA A 40 4.36 5.72 0.99
C ALA A 40 4.60 5.74 -0.52
N ARG A 41 4.09 6.75 -1.23
CA ARG A 41 4.37 6.95 -2.66
C ARG A 41 5.87 7.05 -2.90
N LYS A 42 6.58 7.87 -2.14
CA LYS A 42 8.05 8.01 -2.26
C LYS A 42 8.77 6.69 -2.04
N ALA A 43 8.36 5.90 -1.05
CA ALA A 43 8.92 4.58 -0.79
C ALA A 43 8.66 3.60 -1.95
N LEU A 44 7.44 3.58 -2.50
CA LEU A 44 7.09 2.75 -3.66
C LEU A 44 7.89 3.15 -4.90
N MET A 45 7.98 4.45 -5.20
CA MET A 45 8.79 4.96 -6.32
C MET A 45 10.28 4.65 -6.14
N THR A 46 10.81 4.68 -4.91
CA THR A 46 12.19 4.27 -4.62
C THR A 46 12.42 2.80 -4.98
N ARG A 47 11.43 1.92 -4.77
CA ARG A 47 11.52 0.51 -5.18
C ARG A 47 11.53 0.37 -6.70
N ILE A 48 10.72 1.15 -7.40
CA ILE A 48 10.70 1.18 -8.86
C ILE A 48 12.05 1.64 -9.40
N ALA A 49 12.58 2.74 -8.88
CA ALA A 49 13.85 3.32 -9.31
C ALA A 49 15.04 2.33 -9.16
N ARG A 50 15.00 1.44 -8.17
CA ARG A 50 16.03 0.38 -8.01
C ARG A 50 16.07 -0.64 -9.14
N LEU A 51 15.02 -0.73 -9.95
CA LEU A 51 14.93 -1.63 -11.10
C LEU A 51 15.40 -0.96 -12.40
N GLU A 52 15.66 0.35 -12.38
CA GLU A 52 16.21 1.07 -13.52
C GLU A 52 17.65 0.61 -13.80
N GLY A 53 17.95 0.31 -15.07
CA GLY A 53 19.26 -0.19 -15.50
C GLY A 53 19.58 -1.64 -15.11
N VAL A 54 18.66 -2.34 -14.43
CA VAL A 54 18.84 -3.75 -14.09
C VAL A 54 18.67 -4.60 -15.35
N LYS A 55 19.67 -5.44 -15.63
CA LYS A 55 19.73 -6.26 -16.85
C LYS A 55 19.01 -7.60 -16.69
N ALA A 56 18.39 -8.08 -17.76
CA ALA A 56 17.61 -9.33 -17.76
C ALA A 56 18.38 -10.57 -17.26
N ARG A 57 19.71 -10.59 -17.43
CA ARG A 57 20.59 -11.68 -16.94
C ARG A 57 20.52 -11.93 -15.43
N VAL A 58 19.97 -11.01 -14.64
CA VAL A 58 19.81 -11.19 -13.18
C VAL A 58 18.87 -12.35 -12.84
N ALA A 59 17.90 -12.65 -13.71
CA ALA A 59 16.96 -13.77 -13.54
C ALA A 59 16.50 -14.31 -14.91
N PRO A 60 17.31 -15.15 -15.58
CA PRO A 60 17.03 -15.61 -16.94
C PRO A 60 15.66 -16.30 -17.11
N ILE A 61 15.26 -17.13 -16.14
CA ILE A 61 13.95 -17.82 -16.20
C ILE A 61 12.79 -16.81 -16.26
N LEU A 62 12.88 -15.71 -15.51
CA LEU A 62 11.84 -14.69 -15.45
C LEU A 62 11.80 -13.84 -16.72
N TYR A 63 12.96 -13.33 -17.13
CA TYR A 63 13.04 -12.25 -18.12
C TYR A 63 13.41 -12.72 -19.52
N MET A 64 14.08 -13.86 -19.67
CA MET A 64 14.61 -14.36 -20.94
C MET A 64 13.86 -15.59 -21.45
N GLU A 65 13.36 -16.44 -20.55
CA GLU A 65 12.71 -17.72 -20.91
C GLU A 65 11.18 -17.68 -20.97
N GLY A 66 10.57 -16.51 -20.79
CA GLY A 66 9.13 -16.33 -21.04
C GLY A 66 8.23 -16.37 -19.81
N ALA A 67 8.75 -16.56 -18.59
CA ALA A 67 7.88 -16.64 -17.40
C ALA A 67 7.13 -15.31 -17.12
N CYS A 68 7.74 -14.15 -17.40
CA CYS A 68 7.06 -12.84 -17.36
C CYS A 68 6.34 -12.47 -18.68
N GLY A 69 6.11 -13.45 -19.57
CA GLY A 69 5.47 -13.23 -20.87
C GLY A 69 6.31 -12.39 -21.83
N VAL A 70 7.62 -12.28 -21.59
CA VAL A 70 8.62 -11.63 -22.46
C VAL A 70 9.85 -12.53 -22.61
N ARG A 71 10.61 -12.31 -23.68
CA ARG A 71 11.93 -12.92 -23.90
C ARG A 71 12.93 -11.81 -24.22
N LEU A 72 13.48 -11.21 -23.18
CA LEU A 72 14.51 -10.18 -23.27
C LEU A 72 15.88 -10.79 -23.60
N LYS A 73 16.79 -10.00 -24.18
CA LYS A 73 18.21 -10.34 -24.27
C LYS A 73 18.90 -10.06 -22.93
N ALA A 74 20.04 -10.71 -22.70
CA ALA A 74 20.78 -10.63 -21.44
C ALA A 74 21.17 -9.21 -20.98
N ASP A 75 21.33 -8.27 -21.92
CA ASP A 75 21.72 -6.87 -21.69
C ASP A 75 20.56 -5.87 -21.81
N ASP A 76 19.34 -6.34 -22.06
CA ASP A 76 18.14 -5.49 -22.07
C ASP A 76 17.75 -5.12 -20.63
N ASP A 77 17.15 -3.94 -20.46
CA ASP A 77 16.66 -3.45 -19.17
C ASP A 77 15.30 -4.05 -18.81
N VAL A 78 15.18 -4.55 -17.58
CA VAL A 78 13.91 -5.14 -17.09
C VAL A 78 12.86 -4.09 -16.73
N SER A 79 13.24 -2.82 -16.55
CA SER A 79 12.30 -1.75 -16.18
C SER A 79 11.21 -1.53 -17.22
N GLU A 80 11.52 -1.76 -18.50
CA GLU A 80 10.58 -1.48 -19.61
C GLU A 80 9.39 -2.42 -19.63
N ILE A 81 9.54 -3.64 -19.08
CA ILE A 81 8.45 -4.62 -19.03
C ILE A 81 7.47 -4.37 -17.87
N PHE A 82 7.74 -3.39 -17.00
CA PHE A 82 6.89 -3.08 -15.84
C PHE A 82 5.97 -1.89 -16.05
N LYS A 83 6.23 -1.07 -17.06
CA LYS A 83 5.45 0.14 -17.38
C LYS A 83 4.09 -0.21 -18.00
N ASN A 84 3.22 0.80 -18.13
CA ASN A 84 1.92 0.72 -18.81
C ASN A 84 0.98 -0.34 -18.21
N GLY A 85 1.00 -0.49 -16.89
CA GLY A 85 0.11 -1.41 -16.17
C GLY A 85 0.44 -2.90 -16.30
N ARG A 86 1.60 -3.26 -16.85
CA ARG A 86 2.03 -4.67 -16.97
C ARG A 86 2.49 -5.26 -15.64
N ALA A 87 3.12 -4.46 -14.79
CA ALA A 87 3.40 -4.80 -13.40
C ALA A 87 2.55 -3.95 -12.46
N SER A 88 2.09 -4.55 -11.36
CA SER A 88 1.46 -3.79 -10.28
C SER A 88 2.48 -3.36 -9.23
N ILE A 89 2.17 -2.29 -8.53
CA ILE A 89 2.86 -1.90 -7.30
C ILE A 89 1.79 -1.53 -6.27
N SER A 90 1.97 -1.96 -5.03
CA SER A 90 0.85 -2.01 -4.08
C SER A 90 1.02 -1.05 -2.92
N LEU A 91 0.04 -0.16 -2.76
CA LEU A 91 -0.21 0.51 -1.50
C LEU A 91 -1.02 -0.44 -0.61
N GLY A 92 -0.36 -0.98 0.41
CA GLY A 92 -1.00 -1.81 1.41
C GLY A 92 -1.71 -0.99 2.47
N TYR A 93 -2.78 -1.52 3.05
CA TYR A 93 -3.38 -0.98 4.28
C TYR A 93 -3.86 -2.10 5.21
N ILE A 94 -4.06 -1.76 6.49
CA ILE A 94 -4.56 -2.65 7.54
C ILE A 94 -5.23 -1.85 8.66
N GLY A 95 -6.13 -2.50 9.41
CA GLY A 95 -6.61 -2.01 10.71
C GLY A 95 -7.72 -0.98 10.62
N ILE A 96 -8.61 -1.06 9.61
CA ILE A 96 -9.73 -0.11 9.48
C ILE A 96 -10.61 -0.10 10.72
N HIS A 97 -10.91 -1.27 11.28
CA HIS A 97 -11.74 -1.38 12.48
C HIS A 97 -11.11 -0.64 13.67
N GLU A 98 -9.84 -0.92 13.98
CA GLU A 98 -9.12 -0.30 15.09
C GLU A 98 -8.90 1.20 14.84
N THR A 99 -8.76 1.62 13.57
CA THR A 99 -8.69 3.05 13.19
C THR A 99 -9.99 3.78 13.55
N ILE A 100 -11.14 3.18 13.25
CA ILE A 100 -12.45 3.75 13.59
C ILE A 100 -12.67 3.78 15.10
N ASN A 101 -12.28 2.72 15.82
CA ASN A 101 -12.35 2.70 17.28
C ASN A 101 -11.48 3.81 17.90
N ALA A 102 -10.25 3.98 17.43
CA ALA A 102 -9.32 5.00 17.94
C ALA A 102 -9.80 6.44 17.67
N LEU A 103 -10.54 6.69 16.58
CA LEU A 103 -11.07 8.03 16.27
C LEU A 103 -12.38 8.35 16.98
N TYR A 104 -13.27 7.37 17.14
CA TYR A 104 -14.66 7.64 17.50
C TYR A 104 -15.15 6.95 18.78
N GLY A 105 -14.52 5.85 19.22
CA GLY A 105 -14.58 5.21 20.55
C GLY A 105 -15.93 4.85 21.19
N ASN A 106 -17.06 5.27 20.62
CA ASN A 106 -18.35 5.33 21.33
C ASN A 106 -19.33 4.25 20.87
N GLN A 107 -19.09 3.64 19.71
CA GLN A 107 -19.98 2.64 19.11
C GLN A 107 -19.20 1.74 18.16
N HIS A 108 -19.58 0.47 18.07
CA HIS A 108 -18.95 -0.48 17.16
C HIS A 108 -19.34 -0.17 15.70
N MET A 109 -18.38 -0.28 14.76
CA MET A 109 -18.64 0.09 13.35
C MET A 109 -19.75 -0.74 12.70
N TYR A 110 -19.87 -2.04 12.97
CA TYR A 110 -20.94 -2.88 12.43
C TYR A 110 -22.35 -2.37 12.78
N ASP A 111 -22.50 -1.76 13.95
CA ASP A 111 -23.77 -1.29 14.50
C ASP A 111 -24.08 0.17 14.15
N SER A 112 -23.18 0.85 13.42
CA SER A 112 -23.31 2.27 13.07
C SER A 112 -23.07 2.50 11.58
N GLU A 113 -24.13 2.84 10.84
CA GLU A 113 -24.01 3.19 9.43
C GLU A 113 -23.03 4.34 9.19
N ALA A 114 -23.09 5.37 10.02
CA ALA A 114 -22.18 6.51 9.96
C ALA A 114 -20.70 6.09 10.13
N LEU A 115 -20.38 5.17 11.05
CA LEU A 115 -19.00 4.70 11.22
C LEU A 115 -18.54 3.79 10.08
N ARG A 116 -19.44 3.01 9.47
CA ARG A 116 -19.12 2.25 8.25
C ARG A 116 -18.78 3.18 7.10
N GLU A 117 -19.55 4.26 6.92
CA GLU A 117 -19.27 5.28 5.92
C GLU A 117 -17.90 5.93 6.11
N LYS A 118 -17.51 6.22 7.36
CA LYS A 118 -16.14 6.69 7.67
C LYS A 118 -15.07 5.68 7.25
N GLY A 119 -15.25 4.40 7.54
CA GLY A 119 -14.33 3.34 7.11
C GLY A 119 -14.22 3.23 5.58
N VAL A 120 -15.36 3.31 4.89
CA VAL A 120 -15.40 3.33 3.41
C VAL A 120 -14.70 4.57 2.86
N ALA A 121 -14.90 5.74 3.46
CA ALA A 121 -14.24 6.97 3.04
C ALA A 121 -12.71 6.87 3.14
N ILE A 122 -12.17 6.20 4.16
CA ILE A 122 -10.72 5.94 4.28
C ILE A 122 -10.26 5.10 3.09
N VAL A 123 -10.93 3.98 2.81
CA VAL A 123 -10.58 3.10 1.69
C VAL A 123 -10.69 3.84 0.35
N GLN A 124 -11.73 4.66 0.17
CA GLN A 124 -11.92 5.48 -1.03
C GLN A 124 -10.76 6.48 -1.19
N ARG A 125 -10.35 7.19 -0.13
CA ARG A 125 -9.22 8.12 -0.17
C ARG A 125 -7.91 7.43 -0.58
N LEU A 126 -7.65 6.23 -0.08
CA LEU A 126 -6.50 5.42 -0.48
C LEU A 126 -6.60 4.98 -1.94
N ARG A 127 -7.82 4.64 -2.40
CA ARG A 127 -8.09 4.27 -3.80
C ARG A 127 -7.83 5.44 -4.75
N ASP A 128 -8.34 6.61 -4.42
CA ASP A 128 -8.14 7.84 -5.21
C ASP A 128 -6.65 8.17 -5.33
N ALA A 129 -5.87 7.96 -4.26
CA ALA A 129 -4.43 8.16 -4.28
C ALA A 129 -3.73 7.23 -5.29
N VAL A 130 -4.03 5.93 -5.28
CA VAL A 130 -3.37 4.99 -6.20
C VAL A 130 -3.81 5.20 -7.66
N ASP A 131 -5.06 5.58 -7.89
CA ASP A 131 -5.54 5.91 -9.24
C ASP A 131 -4.84 7.17 -9.77
N LEU A 132 -4.72 8.23 -8.95
CA LEU A 132 -3.95 9.42 -9.31
C LEU A 132 -2.48 9.09 -9.62
N TRP A 133 -1.82 8.30 -8.78
CA TRP A 133 -0.41 7.95 -9.01
C TRP A 133 -0.22 7.11 -10.28
N LYS A 134 -1.20 6.26 -10.61
CA LYS A 134 -1.21 5.51 -11.86
C LYS A 134 -1.30 6.44 -13.07
N GLU A 135 -2.17 7.44 -13.03
CA GLU A 135 -2.30 8.45 -14.08
C GLU A 135 -1.02 9.28 -14.24
N GLU A 136 -0.43 9.73 -13.14
CA GLU A 136 0.76 10.59 -13.17
C GLU A 136 2.05 9.87 -13.58
N THR A 137 2.15 8.55 -13.35
CA THR A 137 3.42 7.82 -13.51
C THR A 137 3.38 6.72 -14.57
N GLY A 138 2.20 6.27 -14.98
CA GLY A 138 2.02 5.14 -15.89
C GLY A 138 2.29 3.75 -15.27
N TYR A 139 2.67 3.68 -14.00
CA TYR A 139 2.83 2.40 -13.28
C TYR A 139 1.49 1.92 -12.71
N GLY A 140 1.29 0.60 -12.66
CA GLY A 140 0.07 -0.02 -12.16
C GLY A 140 -0.06 0.04 -10.63
N PHE A 141 -0.22 1.24 -10.07
CA PHE A 141 -0.54 1.39 -8.65
C PHE A 141 -1.88 0.72 -8.33
N SER A 142 -1.93 -0.01 -7.22
CA SER A 142 -3.10 -0.77 -6.78
C SER A 142 -3.23 -0.71 -5.27
N LEU A 143 -4.48 -0.71 -4.80
CA LEU A 143 -4.77 -0.83 -3.38
C LEU A 143 -4.75 -2.31 -2.97
N TYR A 144 -4.12 -2.61 -1.84
CA TYR A 144 -3.90 -3.97 -1.38
C TYR A 144 -4.30 -4.13 0.09
N SER A 145 -5.33 -4.92 0.35
CA SER A 145 -5.70 -5.33 1.70
C SER A 145 -4.65 -6.31 2.21
N THR A 146 -3.71 -5.84 3.04
CA THR A 146 -2.50 -6.61 3.35
C THR A 146 -2.86 -7.88 4.13
N PRO A 147 -2.60 -9.10 3.62
CA PRO A 147 -2.74 -10.33 4.37
C PRO A 147 -1.72 -10.30 5.51
N SER A 148 -2.19 -10.36 6.74
CA SER A 148 -1.39 -9.96 7.88
C SER A 148 -1.17 -11.11 8.86
N GLU A 149 -0.27 -12.01 8.48
CA GLU A 149 0.15 -13.12 9.35
C GLU A 149 1.12 -12.65 10.45
N ASN A 150 2.05 -11.77 10.11
CA ASN A 150 3.06 -11.24 11.05
C ASN A 150 3.01 -9.71 11.22
N LEU A 151 2.37 -9.00 10.28
CA LEU A 151 2.40 -7.53 10.28
C LEU A 151 1.45 -6.94 11.33
N CYS A 152 0.35 -7.63 11.64
CA CYS A 152 -0.64 -7.22 12.64
C CYS A 152 0.02 -7.17 14.03
N ASP A 153 0.71 -8.25 14.44
CA ASP A 153 1.47 -8.31 15.68
C ASP A 153 2.55 -7.23 15.72
N ARG A 154 3.32 -7.10 14.63
CA ARG A 154 4.41 -6.12 14.57
C ARG A 154 3.91 -4.70 14.74
N PHE A 155 2.86 -4.30 14.03
CA PHE A 155 2.30 -2.95 14.15
C PHE A 155 1.69 -2.72 15.54
N CYS A 156 0.90 -3.66 16.05
CA CYS A 156 0.31 -3.57 17.38
C CYS A 156 1.37 -3.40 18.48
N ARG A 157 2.47 -4.17 18.43
CA ARG A 157 3.59 -4.04 19.38
C ARG A 157 4.29 -2.68 19.33
N LEU A 158 4.52 -2.16 18.13
CA LEU A 158 5.15 -0.85 17.95
C LEU A 158 4.23 0.27 18.46
N ASP A 159 2.94 0.15 18.20
CA ASP A 159 1.96 1.13 18.67
C ASP A 159 1.79 1.05 20.18
N THR A 160 1.74 -0.15 20.75
CA THR A 160 1.68 -0.38 22.21
C THR A 160 2.91 0.20 22.91
N ALA A 161 4.10 0.08 22.31
CA ALA A 161 5.32 0.63 22.88
C ALA A 161 5.29 2.17 22.98
N GLU A 162 4.51 2.84 22.13
CA GLU A 162 4.49 4.30 22.05
C GLU A 162 3.26 4.94 22.72
N PHE A 163 2.09 4.32 22.59
CA PHE A 163 0.83 4.85 23.14
C PHE A 163 0.32 4.08 24.37
N GLY A 164 0.98 2.97 24.74
CA GLY A 164 0.47 2.04 25.74
C GLY A 164 -0.65 1.15 25.19
N VAL A 165 -1.31 0.42 26.09
CA VAL A 165 -2.47 -0.42 25.73
C VAL A 165 -3.69 0.48 25.58
N VAL A 166 -4.28 0.46 24.39
CA VAL A 166 -5.51 1.18 24.05
C VAL A 166 -6.66 0.17 24.06
N GLU A 167 -7.79 0.54 24.65
CA GLU A 167 -8.99 -0.30 24.70
C GLU A 167 -9.75 -0.26 23.36
N GLY A 168 -10.17 -1.42 22.86
CA GLY A 168 -10.91 -1.58 21.59
C GLY A 168 -10.16 -2.41 20.56
#